data_AF-A0A6G0X4F5-F1
#
_entry.id   AF-A0A6G0X4F5-F1
#
_cell.length_a   1.000
_cell.length_b   1.000
_cell.length_c   1.000
_cell.angle_alpha   90.00
_cell.angle_beta   90.00
_cell.angle_gamma   90.00
#
_symmetry.space_group_name_H-M   'P 1'
#
loop_
_entity.id
_entity.type
_entity.pdbx_description
1 polymer ?
#
loop_
_entity_poly.entity_id
_entity_poly.type
_entity_poly.pdbx_seq_one_letter_code
_entity_poly.pdbx_strand_id
1 'polypeptide(L)'
;MARTLLRLVPVLMFVRSLCLELEKDATATLQHCLSEAYSTTIAKHNKHAWLVQKTVLSTIQLSSLTRENLLHMWDVDDDDEPDVELKEQRLHACGRMLDMIVVQLAKLRDVYNIHE
;
A
#
# COMPACT_ATOMS: atom_id res chain seq x y z
N MET A 1 -10.37 -3.97 21.08
CA MET A 1 -9.15 -3.35 20.52
C MET A 1 -8.37 -4.28 19.61
N ALA A 2 -7.94 -5.48 20.05
CA ALA A 2 -7.16 -6.41 19.21
C ALA A 2 -7.84 -6.77 17.87
N ARG A 3 -9.16 -7.03 17.86
CA ARG A 3 -9.92 -7.32 16.64
C ARG A 3 -9.93 -6.16 15.63
N THR A 4 -9.97 -4.91 16.10
CA THR A 4 -9.90 -3.71 15.24
C THR A 4 -8.51 -3.57 14.62
N LEU A 5 -7.45 -3.79 15.40
CA LEU A 5 -6.06 -3.78 14.91
C LEU A 5 -5.81 -4.88 13.87
N LEU A 6 -6.38 -6.06 14.08
CA LEU A 6 -6.24 -7.19 13.15
C LEU A 6 -6.97 -6.96 11.81
N ARG A 7 -8.07 -6.20 11.81
CA ARG A 7 -8.75 -5.76 10.58
C ARG A 7 -7.96 -4.72 9.77
N LEU A 8 -6.99 -4.05 10.38
CA LEU A 8 -6.09 -3.14 9.67
C LEU A 8 -4.96 -3.88 8.95
N VAL A 9 -4.69 -5.15 9.29
CA VAL A 9 -3.59 -5.92 8.70
C VAL A 9 -3.65 -5.97 7.17
N PRO A 10 -4.79 -6.29 6.52
CA PRO A 10 -4.87 -6.28 5.07
C PRO A 10 -4.57 -4.89 4.45
N VAL A 11 -4.97 -3.82 5.14
CA VAL A 11 -4.72 -2.43 4.71
C VAL A 11 -3.25 -2.08 4.84
N LEU A 12 -2.62 -2.43 5.96
CA LEU A 12 -1.19 -2.22 6.17
C LEU A 12 -0.35 -3.04 5.18
N MET A 13 -0.77 -4.27 4.88
CA MET A 13 -0.19 -5.10 3.82
C MET A 13 -0.32 -4.43 2.45
N PHE A 14 -1.48 -3.86 2.15
CA PHE A 14 -1.70 -3.13 0.91
C PHE A 14 -0.76 -1.94 0.76
N VAL A 15 -0.66 -1.09 1.79
CA VAL A 15 0.25 0.08 1.76
C VAL A 15 1.70 -0.37 1.60
N ARG A 16 2.11 -1.42 2.32
CA ARG A 16 3.45 -2.01 2.16
C ARG A 16 3.69 -2.49 0.73
N SER A 17 2.77 -3.29 0.18
CA SER A 17 2.90 -3.79 -1.20
C SER A 17 2.94 -2.65 -2.21
N LEU A 18 2.16 -1.59 -2.01
CA LEU A 18 2.21 -0.41 -2.86
C LEU A 18 3.60 0.25 -2.83
N CYS A 19 4.19 0.45 -1.64
CA CYS A 19 5.54 1.01 -1.53
C CYS A 19 6.57 0.14 -2.28
N LEU A 20 6.48 -1.18 -2.15
CA LEU A 20 7.42 -2.11 -2.81
C LEU A 20 7.24 -2.13 -4.33
N GLU A 21 6.00 -2.10 -4.84
CA GLU A 21 5.76 -2.03 -6.28
C GLU A 21 6.23 -0.69 -6.86
N LEU A 22 6.12 0.41 -6.11
CA LEU A 22 6.68 1.71 -6.51
C LEU A 22 8.21 1.72 -6.46
N GLU A 23 8.85 1.01 -5.54
CA GLU A 23 10.31 0.90 -5.46
C GLU A 23 10.90 0.04 -6.58
N LYS A 24 10.20 -1.04 -6.94
CA LYS A 24 10.68 -2.04 -7.91
C LYS A 24 10.91 -1.47 -9.30
N ASP A 25 10.06 -0.54 -9.74
CA ASP A 25 10.14 0.08 -11.05
C ASP A 25 9.68 1.55 -10.99
N ALA A 26 10.64 2.47 -11.17
CA ALA A 26 10.37 3.91 -11.20
C ALA A 26 9.51 4.34 -12.40
N THR A 27 9.47 3.54 -13.47
CA THR A 27 8.69 3.82 -14.68
C THR A 27 7.25 3.30 -14.61
N ALA A 28 6.93 2.48 -13.61
CA ALA A 28 5.58 1.96 -13.43
C ALA A 28 4.61 3.08 -13.05
N THR A 29 3.43 3.06 -13.68
CA THR A 29 2.34 3.98 -13.33
C THR A 29 1.81 3.67 -11.93
N LEU A 30 1.38 4.71 -11.21
CA LEU A 30 0.82 4.55 -9.87
C LEU A 30 -0.42 3.63 -9.88
N GLN A 31 -1.25 3.71 -10.92
CA GLN A 31 -2.43 2.88 -11.12
C GLN A 31 -2.06 1.39 -11.23
N HIS A 32 -0.97 1.07 -11.92
CA HIS A 32 -0.46 -0.29 -12.01
C HIS A 32 -0.02 -0.80 -10.63
N CYS A 33 0.83 -0.03 -9.92
CA CYS A 33 1.29 -0.40 -8.58
C CYS A 33 0.13 -0.57 -7.59
N LEU A 34 -0.88 0.31 -7.62
CA LEU A 34 -2.10 0.21 -6.81
C LEU A 34 -2.92 -1.04 -7.14
N SER A 35 -3.05 -1.38 -8.42
CA SER A 35 -3.83 -2.54 -8.87
C SER A 35 -3.17 -3.85 -8.43
N GLU A 36 -1.84 -3.96 -8.58
CA GLU A 36 -1.06 -5.10 -8.13
C GLU A 36 -1.07 -5.25 -6.61
N ALA A 37 -0.83 -4.15 -5.88
CA ALA A 37 -0.91 -4.13 -4.43
C ALA A 37 -2.29 -4.57 -3.93
N TYR A 38 -3.38 -4.05 -4.52
CA TYR A 38 -4.75 -4.42 -4.14
C TYR A 38 -5.03 -5.90 -4.36
N SER A 39 -4.70 -6.41 -5.54
CA SER A 39 -4.99 -7.78 -5.97
C SER A 39 -4.26 -8.81 -5.11
N THR A 40 -3.04 -8.50 -4.69
CA THR A 40 -2.20 -9.40 -3.89
C THR A 40 -2.47 -9.33 -2.38
N THR A 41 -3.17 -8.29 -1.89
CA THR A 41 -3.38 -8.05 -0.46
C THR A 41 -4.86 -8.04 -0.06
N ILE A 42 -5.52 -6.88 -0.05
CA ILE A 42 -6.89 -6.69 0.43
C ILE A 42 -7.86 -7.62 -0.30
N ALA A 43 -7.79 -7.69 -1.63
CA ALA A 43 -8.70 -8.52 -2.42
C ALA A 43 -8.62 -10.00 -2.01
N LYS A 44 -7.39 -10.50 -1.83
CA LYS A 44 -7.11 -11.88 -1.44
C LYS A 44 -7.48 -12.15 0.03
N HIS A 45 -7.11 -11.25 0.94
CA HIS A 45 -7.37 -11.41 2.38
C HIS A 45 -8.85 -11.35 2.72
N ASN A 46 -9.57 -10.41 2.14
CA ASN A 46 -11.00 -10.24 2.41
C ASN A 46 -11.88 -11.08 1.47
N LYS A 47 -11.28 -11.91 0.60
CA LYS A 47 -11.98 -12.74 -0.38
C LYS A 47 -13.03 -11.94 -1.17
N HIS A 48 -12.67 -10.74 -1.61
CA HIS A 48 -13.58 -9.85 -2.31
C HIS A 48 -14.18 -10.57 -3.53
N ALA A 49 -15.51 -10.53 -3.68
CA ALA A 49 -16.17 -11.08 -4.86
C ALA A 49 -15.70 -10.37 -6.13
N TRP A 50 -15.80 -11.05 -7.28
CA TRP A 50 -15.38 -10.54 -8.58
C TRP A 50 -15.90 -9.11 -8.85
N LEU A 51 -17.17 -8.85 -8.54
CA LEU A 51 -17.80 -7.55 -8.80
C LEU A 51 -17.14 -6.44 -7.96
N VAL A 52 -16.85 -6.72 -6.68
CA VAL A 52 -16.17 -5.79 -5.78
C VAL A 52 -14.76 -5.50 -6.28
N GLN A 53 -14.02 -6.54 -6.68
CA GLN A 53 -12.68 -6.36 -7.26
C GLN A 53 -12.73 -5.49 -8.52
N LYS A 54 -13.68 -5.76 -9.42
CA LYS A 54 -13.84 -4.99 -10.66
C LYS A 54 -14.16 -3.53 -10.39
N THR A 55 -15.02 -3.24 -9.42
CA THR A 55 -15.35 -1.88 -9.01
C THR A 55 -14.11 -1.16 -8.48
N VAL A 56 -13.35 -1.78 -7.57
CA VAL A 56 -12.15 -1.16 -6.99
C VAL A 56 -11.08 -0.90 -8.07
N LEU A 57 -10.80 -1.88 -8.92
CA LEU A 57 -9.84 -1.72 -10.02
C LEU A 57 -10.28 -0.64 -11.00
N SER A 58 -11.57 -0.56 -11.32
CA SER A 58 -12.09 0.51 -12.19
C SER A 58 -11.90 1.89 -11.55
N THR A 59 -12.17 2.02 -10.24
CA THR A 59 -11.91 3.28 -9.51
C THR A 59 -10.43 3.65 -9.52
N ILE A 60 -9.53 2.68 -9.37
CA ILE A 60 -8.07 2.93 -9.48
C ILE A 60 -7.73 3.47 -10.87
N GLN A 61 -8.26 2.87 -11.94
CA GLN A 61 -7.99 3.29 -13.31
C GLN A 61 -8.60 4.66 -13.67
N LEU A 62 -9.69 5.06 -13.01
CA LEU A 62 -10.31 6.37 -13.18
C LEU A 62 -9.59 7.48 -12.40
N SER A 63 -8.63 7.13 -11.53
CA SER A 63 -7.86 8.11 -10.79
C SER A 63 -6.92 8.89 -11.71
N SER A 64 -7.00 10.22 -11.65
CA SER A 64 -6.06 11.12 -12.34
C SER A 64 -4.72 11.27 -11.62
N LEU A 65 -4.55 10.64 -10.44
CA LEU A 65 -3.34 10.79 -9.63
C LEU A 65 -2.16 10.05 -10.27
N THR A 66 -1.06 10.75 -10.51
CA THR A 66 0.19 10.14 -10.99
C THR A 66 1.17 9.88 -9.84
N ARG A 67 2.24 9.12 -10.12
CA ARG A 67 3.38 8.96 -9.20
C ARG A 67 3.99 10.31 -8.84
N GLU A 68 4.12 11.20 -9.81
CA GLU A 68 4.66 12.55 -9.60
C GLU A 68 3.76 13.36 -8.66
N ASN A 69 2.43 13.32 -8.85
CA ASN A 69 1.50 13.98 -7.93
C ASN A 69 1.65 13.45 -6.50
N LEU A 70 1.85 12.14 -6.33
CA LEU A 70 2.07 11.51 -5.03
C LEU A 70 3.36 12.02 -4.37
N LEU A 71 4.44 12.12 -5.14
CA LEU A 71 5.74 12.61 -4.65
C LEU A 71 5.71 14.10 -4.31
N HIS A 72 4.98 14.92 -5.07
CA HIS A 72 4.77 16.33 -4.76
C HIS A 72 3.94 16.52 -3.48
N MET A 73 2.95 15.68 -3.21
CA MET A 73 2.19 15.72 -1.95
C MET A 73 3.04 15.40 -0.70
N TRP A 74 4.27 14.91 -0.86
CA TRP A 74 5.21 14.65 0.23
C TRP A 74 6.19 15.78 0.50
N ASP A 75 6.18 16.84 -0.32
CA ASP A 75 6.88 18.08 0.07
C ASP A 75 6.09 18.76 1.18
N VAL A 76 6.78 19.00 2.29
CA VAL A 76 6.24 19.67 3.48
C VAL A 76 6.61 21.16 3.47
N ASP A 77 7.62 21.54 2.70
CA ASP A 77 8.14 22.89 2.55
C ASP A 77 8.28 23.23 1.05
N ASP A 78 7.60 24.30 0.60
CA ASP A 78 7.51 24.72 -0.82
C ASP A 78 8.85 25.26 -1.40
N ASP A 79 9.91 25.36 -0.58
CA ASP A 79 11.14 26.11 -0.91
C ASP A 79 12.37 25.25 -1.23
N ASP A 80 12.33 23.93 -1.02
CA ASP A 80 13.44 23.04 -1.37
C ASP A 80 13.17 22.29 -2.69
N GLU A 81 14.17 22.29 -3.58
CA GLU A 81 14.15 21.55 -4.84
C GLU A 81 13.78 20.08 -4.58
N PRO A 82 12.85 19.47 -5.35
CA PRO A 82 12.31 18.17 -5.03
C PRO A 82 13.41 17.11 -5.11
N ASP A 83 13.95 16.72 -3.95
CA ASP A 83 14.91 15.62 -3.84
C ASP A 83 14.15 14.30 -4.00
N VAL A 84 13.94 13.92 -5.26
CA VAL A 84 13.28 12.67 -5.67
C VAL A 84 13.99 11.47 -5.05
N GLU A 85 15.32 11.51 -4.93
CA GLU A 85 16.11 10.43 -4.35
C GLU A 85 15.80 10.27 -2.85
N LEU A 86 15.74 11.37 -2.09
CA LEU A 86 15.34 11.35 -0.69
C LEU A 86 13.90 10.85 -0.50
N LYS A 87 12.97 11.21 -1.40
CA LYS A 87 11.58 10.73 -1.35
C LYS A 87 11.49 9.23 -1.62
N GLU A 88 12.27 8.72 -2.57
CA GLU A 88 12.36 7.27 -2.81
C GLU A 88 13.00 6.53 -1.62
N GLN A 89 14.03 7.10 -0.99
CA GLN A 89 14.60 6.55 0.24
C GLN A 89 13.60 6.53 1.40
N ARG A 90 12.77 7.58 1.55
CA ARG A 90 11.69 7.64 2.53
C ARG A 90 10.62 6.59 2.24
N LEU A 91 10.25 6.41 0.98
CA LEU A 91 9.31 5.37 0.55
C LEU A 91 9.82 3.96 0.89
N HIS A 92 11.11 3.70 0.61
CA HIS A 92 11.78 2.48 1.01
C HIS A 92 11.75 2.27 2.53
N ALA A 93 12.11 3.29 3.30
CA ALA A 93 12.07 3.23 4.77
C ALA A 93 10.66 2.94 5.31
N CYS A 94 9.62 3.58 4.75
CA CYS A 94 8.23 3.30 5.10
C CYS A 94 7.82 1.85 4.82
N GLY A 95 8.20 1.30 3.66
CA GLY A 95 7.98 -0.11 3.33
C GLY A 95 8.62 -1.06 4.36
N ARG A 96 9.88 -0.78 4.74
CA ARG A 96 10.63 -1.57 5.74
C ARG A 96 10.04 -1.46 7.15
N MET A 97 9.60 -0.28 7.57
CA MET A 97 8.93 -0.09 8.86
C MET A 97 7.59 -0.84 8.91
N LEU A 98 6.81 -0.78 7.83
CA LEU A 98 5.56 -1.54 7.71
C LEU A 98 5.82 -3.05 7.73
N ASP A 99 6.93 -3.52 7.17
CA ASP A 99 7.36 -4.92 7.26
C ASP A 99 7.49 -5.39 8.71
N MET A 100 8.15 -4.59 9.55
CA MET A 100 8.33 -4.92 10.97
C MET A 100 7.00 -5.02 11.72
N ILE A 101 6.04 -4.15 11.41
CA ILE A 101 4.73 -4.12 12.09
C ILE A 101 3.83 -5.24 11.56
N VAL A 102 3.70 -5.37 10.23
CA VAL A 102 2.80 -6.32 9.56
C VAL A 102 3.19 -7.76 9.88
N VAL A 103 4.48 -8.10 9.88
CA VAL A 103 4.93 -9.46 10.23
C VAL A 103 4.52 -9.83 11.66
N GLN A 104 4.64 -8.90 12.60
CA GLN A 104 4.28 -9.16 14.00
C GLN A 104 2.76 -9.25 14.17
N LEU A 105 2.00 -8.39 13.51
CA LEU A 105 0.54 -8.44 13.54
C LEU A 105 -0.02 -9.70 12.85
N ALA A 106 0.58 -10.15 11.75
CA ALA A 106 0.21 -11.40 11.08
C ALA A 106 0.45 -12.61 11.99
N LYS A 107 1.60 -12.67 12.67
CA LYS A 107 1.86 -13.71 13.68
C LYS A 107 0.82 -13.70 14.79
N LEU A 108 0.47 -12.51 15.31
CA LEU A 108 -0.56 -12.38 16.34
C LEU A 108 -1.93 -12.86 15.84
N ARG A 109 -2.32 -12.53 14.61
CA ARG A 109 -3.57 -13.04 14.01
C ARG A 109 -3.63 -14.57 14.04
N ASP A 110 -2.54 -15.21 13.65
CA ASP A 110 -2.46 -16.66 13.53
C ASP A 110 -2.46 -17.32 14.94
N VAL A 111 -1.78 -16.72 15.92
CA VAL A 111 -1.82 -17.15 17.34
C VAL A 111 -3.23 -17.05 17.95
N TYR A 112 -3.96 -15.97 17.63
CA TYR A 112 -5.32 -15.78 18.16
C TYR A 112 -6.40 -16.52 17.37
N ASN A 113 -6.02 -17.30 16.35
CA ASN A 113 -6.90 -18.15 15.54
C ASN A 113 -8.19 -17.45 15.07
N ILE A 114 -8.08 -16.15 14.77
CA ILE A 114 -9.23 -15.38 14.29
C ILE A 114 -9.43 -15.73 12.83
N HIS A 115 -10.24 -16.76 12.59
CA HIS A 115 -10.76 -17.08 11.27
C HIS A 115 -12.10 -16.34 11.12
N GLU A 116 -12.13 -15.31 10.27
CA GLU A 116 -13.38 -14.79 9.72
C GLU A 116 -13.88 -15.71 8.60
#